data_AF-A0A480BSN3-F1
#
_entry.id   AF-A0A480BSN3-F1
#
_cell.length_a   1.000
_cell.length_b   1.000
_cell.length_c   1.000
_cell.angle_alpha   90.00
_cell.angle_beta   90.00
_cell.angle_gamma   90.00
#
_symmetry.space_group_name_H-M   'P 1'
#
loop_
_entity.id
_entity.type
_entity.pdbx_description
1 polymer ?
#
loop_
_entity_poly.entity_id
_entity_poly.type
_entity_poly.pdbx_seq_one_letter_code
_entity_poly.pdbx_strand_id
1 'polypeptide(L)'
;MKPTTEQLDTLRHMLGINDRYAKQPRPYRDYYAAPRGDVAMWSMAIAGLVERHAVDRYYDWYRTTEAGRAAALASHRQIRASREKRRYRKFLEVRDAWPEMTFRQFLTDPELREARRGA
;
A
#
# COMPACT_ATOMS: atom_id res chain seq x y z
N MET A 1 -6.28 12.75 -17.15
CA MET A 1 -7.47 12.25 -16.43
C MET A 1 -7.08 11.95 -14.99
N LYS A 2 -7.94 12.22 -13.99
CA LYS A 2 -7.67 11.83 -12.59
C LYS A 2 -8.18 10.39 -12.35
N PRO A 3 -7.39 9.48 -11.75
CA PRO A 3 -7.84 8.12 -11.46
C PRO A 3 -9.00 8.12 -10.45
N THR A 4 -9.91 7.15 -10.58
CA THR A 4 -11.01 6.94 -9.61
C THR A 4 -10.51 6.29 -8.32
N THR A 5 -11.31 6.31 -7.26
CA THR A 5 -10.95 5.66 -5.97
C THR A 5 -10.69 4.15 -6.14
N GLU A 6 -11.48 3.46 -6.96
CA GLU A 6 -11.32 2.03 -7.26
C GLU A 6 -10.04 1.74 -8.05
N GLN A 7 -9.73 2.58 -9.04
CA GLN A 7 -8.47 2.47 -9.78
C GLN A 7 -7.27 2.71 -8.87
N LEU A 8 -7.36 3.71 -7.98
CA LEU A 8 -6.31 3.97 -6.99
C LEU A 8 -6.15 2.80 -6.01
N ASP A 9 -7.25 2.16 -5.60
CA ASP A 9 -7.19 0.98 -4.75
C ASP A 9 -6.53 -0.21 -5.44
N THR A 10 -6.92 -0.46 -6.69
CA THR A 10 -6.29 -1.47 -7.53
C THR A 10 -4.80 -1.21 -7.69
N LEU A 11 -4.39 0.02 -8.03
CA LEU A 11 -2.97 0.37 -8.18
C LEU A 11 -2.18 0.17 -6.87
N ARG A 12 -2.74 0.59 -5.74
CA ARG A 12 -2.09 0.35 -4.44
C ARG A 12 -1.99 -1.15 -4.14
N HIS A 13 -3.00 -1.94 -4.51
CA HIS A 13 -2.97 -3.39 -4.38
C HIS A 13 -1.86 -3.98 -5.26
N MET A 14 -1.78 -3.62 -6.54
CA MET A 14 -0.75 -4.08 -7.48
C MET A 14 0.65 -3.84 -6.94
N LEU A 15 0.87 -2.70 -6.28
CA LEU A 15 2.16 -2.32 -5.71
C LEU A 15 2.42 -2.88 -4.29
N GLY A 16 1.41 -3.49 -3.67
CA GLY A 16 1.51 -3.99 -2.30
C GLY A 16 1.54 -2.89 -1.23
N ILE A 17 1.00 -1.71 -1.53
CA ILE A 17 1.04 -0.54 -0.63
C ILE A 17 -0.31 -0.24 0.04
N ASN A 18 -1.17 -1.24 0.20
CA ASN A 18 -2.49 -1.11 0.85
C ASN A 18 -2.44 -0.98 2.37
N ASP A 19 -1.26 -1.14 2.99
CA ASP A 19 -1.14 -0.98 4.42
C ASP A 19 -1.30 0.50 4.82
N ARG A 20 -2.49 0.82 5.34
CA ARG A 20 -2.82 2.13 5.91
C ARG A 20 -1.97 2.50 7.12
N TYR A 21 -1.30 1.55 7.76
CA TYR A 21 -0.48 1.80 8.95
C TYR A 21 0.98 2.06 8.62
N ALA A 22 1.42 1.78 7.39
CA ALA A 22 2.71 2.20 6.90
C ALA A 22 2.77 3.74 6.82
N LYS A 23 3.77 4.36 7.45
CA LYS A 23 3.95 5.82 7.36
C LYS A 23 4.41 6.24 5.96
N GLN A 24 5.33 5.46 5.39
CA GLN A 24 5.89 5.60 4.05
C GLN A 24 5.68 4.26 3.33
N PRO A 25 4.76 4.19 2.37
CA PRO A 25 4.57 2.97 1.59
C PRO A 25 5.83 2.67 0.77
N ARG A 26 6.24 1.40 0.75
CA ARG A 26 7.34 0.91 -0.10
C ARG A 26 6.78 -0.16 -1.03
N PRO A 27 6.64 0.13 -2.34
CA PRO A 27 6.26 -0.90 -3.31
C PRO A 27 7.26 -2.05 -3.27
N TYR A 28 6.77 -3.29 -3.19
CA TYR A 28 7.60 -4.50 -3.20
C TYR A 28 7.24 -5.46 -4.35
N ARG A 29 6.20 -5.15 -5.11
CA ARG A 29 5.74 -5.87 -6.30
C ARG A 29 5.18 -4.87 -7.31
N ASP A 30 4.99 -5.33 -8.54
CA ASP A 30 4.43 -4.52 -9.64
C ASP A 30 3.83 -5.41 -10.74
N TYR A 31 2.95 -6.33 -10.36
CA TYR A 31 2.26 -7.16 -11.33
C TYR A 31 0.85 -7.52 -10.86
N TYR A 32 -0.03 -7.79 -11.82
CA TYR A 32 -1.40 -8.24 -11.60
C TYR A 32 -1.83 -9.18 -12.72
N ALA A 33 -2.32 -10.36 -12.36
CA ALA A 33 -2.96 -11.28 -13.30
C ALA A 33 -4.46 -11.03 -13.27
N ALA A 34 -5.03 -10.67 -14.41
CA ALA A 34 -6.46 -10.49 -14.57
C ALA A 34 -7.02 -11.55 -15.53
N PRO A 35 -8.23 -12.08 -15.28
CA PRO A 35 -8.91 -12.92 -16.26
C PRO A 35 -8.98 -12.20 -17.61
N ARG A 36 -8.85 -12.95 -18.70
CA ARG A 36 -8.95 -12.35 -20.04
C ARG A 36 -10.29 -11.62 -20.22
N GLY A 37 -10.21 -10.39 -20.73
CA GLY A 37 -11.37 -9.54 -20.93
C GLY A 37 -11.81 -8.76 -19.69
N ASP A 38 -10.98 -8.70 -18.65
CA ASP A 38 -11.22 -7.84 -17.49
C ASP A 38 -11.34 -6.36 -17.91
N VAL A 39 -12.56 -5.86 -17.83
CA VAL A 39 -12.91 -4.50 -18.28
C VAL A 39 -12.26 -3.43 -17.40
N ALA A 40 -12.05 -3.69 -16.11
CA ALA A 40 -11.44 -2.74 -15.20
C ALA A 40 -9.97 -2.52 -15.55
N MET A 41 -9.22 -3.60 -15.78
CA MET A 41 -7.81 -3.52 -16.19
C MET A 41 -7.66 -2.94 -17.59
N TRP A 42 -8.56 -3.25 -18.51
CA TRP A 42 -8.57 -2.62 -19.83
C TRP A 42 -8.82 -1.11 -19.75
N SER A 43 -9.79 -0.67 -18.93
CA SER A 43 -10.04 0.76 -18.68
C SER A 43 -8.82 1.46 -18.07
N MET A 44 -8.14 0.83 -17.12
CA MET A 44 -6.91 1.36 -16.53
C MET A 44 -5.75 1.45 -17.53
N ALA A 45 -5.66 0.49 -18.46
CA ALA A 45 -4.68 0.51 -19.53
C ALA A 45 -4.94 1.65 -20.53
N ILE A 46 -6.20 1.86 -20.93
CA ILE A 46 -6.61 3.02 -21.75
C ILE A 46 -6.27 4.34 -21.04
N ALA A 47 -6.47 4.40 -19.72
CA ALA A 47 -6.12 5.56 -18.92
C ALA A 47 -4.60 5.76 -18.71
N GLY A 48 -3.76 4.84 -19.22
CA GLY A 48 -2.29 4.91 -19.12
C GLY A 48 -1.74 4.61 -17.73
N LEU A 49 -2.52 3.98 -16.85
CA LEU A 49 -2.14 3.69 -15.45
C LEU A 49 -1.42 2.35 -15.31
N VAL A 50 -1.68 1.42 -16.23
CA VAL A 50 -1.07 0.10 -16.28
C VAL A 50 -0.78 -0.25 -17.73
N GLU A 51 0.10 -1.21 -17.94
CA GLU A 51 0.36 -1.79 -19.24
C GLU A 51 0.35 -3.31 -19.16
N ARG A 52 -0.17 -3.95 -20.20
CA ARG A 52 -0.16 -5.41 -20.35
C ARG A 52 1.20 -5.83 -20.86
N HIS A 53 1.92 -6.67 -20.11
CA HIS A 53 3.29 -7.08 -20.44
C HIS A 53 3.42 -8.58 -20.77
N ALA A 54 2.45 -9.40 -20.39
CA ALA A 54 2.40 -10.81 -20.77
C ALA A 54 0.95 -11.30 -20.88
N VAL A 55 0.76 -12.41 -21.60
CA VAL A 55 -0.55 -13.01 -21.86
C VAL A 55 -0.37 -14.53 -21.92
N ASP A 56 -1.27 -15.29 -21.29
CA ASP A 56 -1.31 -16.75 -21.37
C ASP A 56 -2.68 -17.26 -21.87
N ARG A 57 -3.06 -18.53 -21.65
CA ARG A 57 -4.36 -19.06 -22.11
C ARG A 57 -5.57 -18.43 -21.39
N TYR A 58 -5.42 -18.04 -20.12
CA TYR A 58 -6.50 -17.65 -19.23
C TYR A 58 -6.37 -16.23 -18.68
N TYR A 59 -5.14 -15.70 -18.60
CA TYR A 59 -4.83 -14.45 -17.94
C TYR A 59 -4.08 -13.47 -18.84
N ASP A 60 -4.38 -12.20 -18.61
CA ASP A 60 -3.61 -11.06 -19.08
C ASP A 60 -2.84 -10.50 -17.88
N TRP A 61 -1.52 -10.34 -18.03
CA TRP A 61 -0.63 -9.88 -16.98
C TRP A 61 -0.28 -8.40 -17.17
N TYR A 62 -0.53 -7.61 -16.15
CA TYR A 62 -0.35 -6.16 -16.15
C TYR A 62 0.74 -5.75 -15.17
N ARG A 63 1.42 -4.64 -15.46
CA ARG A 63 2.30 -3.92 -14.53
C ARG A 63 1.91 -2.44 -14.51
N THR A 64 2.22 -1.73 -13.43
CA THR A 64 1.92 -0.30 -13.34
C THR A 64 2.87 0.52 -14.21
N THR A 65 2.35 1.58 -14.83
CA THR A 65 3.21 2.59 -15.47
C THR A 65 3.79 3.51 -14.40
N GLU A 66 4.77 4.34 -14.76
CA GLU A 66 5.28 5.37 -13.83
C GLU A 66 4.16 6.31 -13.35
N ALA A 67 3.23 6.67 -14.24
CA ALA A 67 2.07 7.49 -13.91
C ALA A 67 1.13 6.79 -12.91
N GLY A 68 0.84 5.50 -13.13
CA GLY A 68 0.05 4.69 -12.19
C GLY A 68 0.73 4.56 -10.83
N ARG A 69 2.04 4.32 -10.82
CA ARG A 69 2.84 4.23 -9.60
C ARG A 69 2.84 5.54 -8.80
N ALA A 70 3.03 6.68 -9.48
CA ALA A 70 2.98 7.99 -8.86
C ALA A 70 1.59 8.28 -8.27
N ALA A 71 0.52 7.96 -9.00
CA ALA A 71 -0.85 8.13 -8.53
C ALA A 71 -1.15 7.28 -7.28
N ALA A 72 -0.71 6.02 -7.28
CA ALA A 72 -0.87 5.12 -6.14
C ALA A 72 -0.16 5.64 -4.89
N LEU A 73 1.11 6.04 -5.01
CA LEU A 73 1.91 6.60 -3.92
C LEU A 73 1.30 7.89 -3.36
N ALA A 74 0.84 8.79 -4.24
CA ALA A 74 0.17 10.02 -3.83
C ALA A 74 -1.16 9.73 -3.10
N SER A 75 -1.92 8.74 -3.58
CA SER A 75 -3.20 8.35 -2.97
C SER A 75 -3.07 7.68 -1.61
N HIS A 76 -1.92 7.07 -1.28
CA HIS A 76 -1.72 6.39 0.00
C HIS A 76 -2.02 7.29 1.20
N ARG A 77 -1.68 8.59 1.09
CA ARG A 77 -1.94 9.58 2.13
C ARG A 77 -3.43 9.67 2.50
N GLN A 78 -4.34 9.37 1.56
CA GLN A 78 -5.79 9.42 1.75
C GLN A 78 -6.30 8.24 2.60
N ILE A 79 -5.67 7.06 2.48
CA ILE A 79 -6.05 5.87 3.26
C ILE A 79 -5.28 5.76 4.59
N ARG A 80 -4.16 6.49 4.71
CA ARG A 80 -3.23 6.38 5.82
C ARG A 80 -3.92 6.66 7.16
N ALA A 81 -3.75 5.73 8.10
CA ALA A 81 -4.27 5.87 9.45
C ALA A 81 -3.66 7.08 10.18
N SER A 82 -4.40 7.59 11.16
CA SER A 82 -3.92 8.67 12.03
C SER A 82 -2.64 8.25 12.77
N ARG A 83 -1.86 9.24 13.20
CA ARG A 83 -0.60 9.01 13.91
C ARG A 83 -0.79 8.14 15.15
N GLU A 84 -1.87 8.37 15.88
CA GLU A 84 -2.23 7.65 17.11
C GLU A 84 -2.47 6.17 16.81
N LYS A 85 -3.25 5.87 15.76
CA LYS A 85 -3.53 4.49 15.34
C LYS A 85 -2.28 3.76 14.85
N ARG A 86 -1.40 4.45 14.12
CA ARG A 86 -0.12 3.86 13.66
C ARG A 86 0.81 3.57 14.83
N ARG A 87 0.93 4.50 15.78
CA ARG A 87 1.72 4.30 17.01
C ARG A 87 1.18 3.15 17.85
N TYR A 88 -0.14 3.05 17.99
CA TYR A 88 -0.75 1.96 18.73
C TYR A 88 -0.51 0.61 18.05
N ARG A 89 -0.64 0.52 16.72
CA ARG A 89 -0.27 -0.71 15.99
C ARG A 89 1.20 -1.07 16.19
N LYS A 90 2.11 -0.09 16.13
CA LYS A 90 3.53 -0.34 16.36
C LYS A 90 3.83 -0.79 17.78
N PHE A 91 3.11 -0.26 18.76
CA PHE A 91 3.15 -0.73 20.14
C PHE A 91 2.78 -2.21 20.23
N LEU A 92 1.69 -2.64 19.58
CA LEU A 92 1.27 -4.05 19.59
C LEU A 92 2.37 -4.95 19.02
N GLU A 93 2.99 -4.57 17.89
CA GLU A 93 4.11 -5.33 17.30
C GLU A 93 5.30 -5.46 18.25
N VAL A 94 5.64 -4.41 19.01
CA VAL A 94 6.75 -4.47 19.97
C VAL A 94 6.35 -5.29 21.20
N ARG A 95 5.09 -5.22 21.62
CA ARG A 95 4.57 -5.99 22.75
C ARG A 95 4.58 -7.50 22.48
N ASP A 96 4.50 -7.92 21.22
CA ASP A 96 4.66 -9.34 20.87
C ASP A 96 6.06 -9.88 21.29
N ALA A 97 7.08 -9.02 21.35
CA ALA A 97 8.41 -9.37 21.87
C ALA A 97 8.56 -9.08 23.37
N TRP A 98 7.89 -8.05 23.90
CA TRP A 98 7.89 -7.66 25.31
C TRP A 98 6.46 -7.53 25.87
N PRO A 99 5.84 -8.65 26.31
CA PRO A 99 4.42 -8.69 26.68
C PRO A 99 4.02 -7.73 27.82
N GLU A 100 4.92 -7.53 28.78
CA GLU A 100 4.71 -6.68 29.95
C GLU A 100 4.77 -5.17 29.65
N MET A 101 5.23 -4.80 28.45
CA MET A 101 5.34 -3.39 28.07
C MET A 101 3.95 -2.76 27.96
N THR A 102 3.75 -1.66 28.69
CA THR A 102 2.55 -0.84 28.61
C THR A 102 2.63 0.17 27.47
N PHE A 103 1.47 0.62 26.97
CA PHE A 103 1.46 1.67 25.94
C PHE A 103 2.06 2.99 26.44
N ARG A 104 1.93 3.30 27.74
CA ARG A 104 2.56 4.47 28.36
C ARG A 104 4.08 4.38 28.25
N GLN A 105 4.67 3.26 28.66
CA GLN A 105 6.11 3.01 28.52
C GLN A 105 6.53 3.13 27.05
N PHE A 106 5.79 2.50 26.12
CA PHE A 106 6.09 2.64 24.69
C PHE A 106 6.11 4.10 24.22
N LEU A 107 5.26 4.97 24.75
CA LEU A 107 5.21 6.39 24.38
C LEU A 107 6.33 7.23 24.99
N THR A 108 6.74 6.94 26.23
CA THR A 108 7.64 7.78 27.01
C THR A 108 9.09 7.32 27.02
N ASP A 109 9.35 6.03 26.86
CA ASP A 109 10.68 5.45 26.99
C ASP A 109 11.62 5.94 25.86
N PRO A 110 12.76 6.56 26.15
CA PRO A 110 13.74 6.98 25.14
C PRO A 110 14.24 5.86 24.24
N GLU A 111 14.38 4.63 24.74
CA GLU A 111 14.90 3.49 23.96
C GLU A 111 13.99 3.11 22.79
N LEU A 112 12.68 3.32 22.97
CA LEU A 112 11.65 3.02 21.97
C LEU A 112 11.42 4.19 20.98
N ARG A 113 12.22 5.25 21.04
CA ARG A 113 12.05 6.46 20.20
C ARG A 113 12.10 6.16 18.71
N GLU A 114 13.02 5.31 18.26
CA GLU A 114 13.13 4.95 16.85
C GLU A 114 11.93 4.12 16.38
N ALA A 115 11.46 3.17 17.20
CA ALA A 115 10.22 2.44 16.91
C ALA A 115 9.02 3.37 16.74
N ARG A 116 8.90 4.40 17.59
CA ARG A 116 7.85 5.45 17.47
C ARG A 116 8.00 6.36 16.26
N ARG A 117 9.23 6.59 15.78
CA ARG A 117 9.52 7.49 14.66
C ARG A 117 9.06 6.89 13.33
N GLY A 118 9.14 5.56 13.22
CA GLY A 118 8.64 4.79 12.07
C GLY A 118 7.12 4.76 11.95
N ALA A 119 6.41 4.97 13.08
CA ALA A 119 4.95 5.03 13.15
C ALA A 119 4.36 6.41 12.76
#